data_AF-D1VZU9-F1
#
_entry.id   AF-D1VZU9-F1
#
_cell.length_a   1.000
_cell.length_b   1.000
_cell.length_c   1.000
_cell.angle_alpha   90.00
_cell.angle_beta   90.00
_cell.angle_gamma   90.00
#
_symmetry.space_group_name_H-M   'P 1'
#
loop_
_entity.id
_entity.type
_entity.pdbx_description
1 polymer ?
#
loop_
_entity_poly.entity_id
_entity_poly.type
_entity_poly.pdbx_seq_one_letter_code
_entity_poly.pdbx_strand_id
1 'polypeptide(L)'
;MFESKIERQIQSLLEPYEDRIQELERHLIQLNKRVESLEQQIEAHSSHPIEISTDKENKETVAAQPSIVNSAPTDVQTAGKAPQHRILFMTAPNDEGVFAGSSETEQVGKSIYQLSTTDGVHGTFIMLDTPDAIATAMISVSQFVKTACKVQGNLQLYPQQIQTLEEGTAVLENDSWRITNKAIVKFG
;
A
#
# COMPACT_ATOMS: atom_id res chain seq x y z
N MET A 1 -41.15 -49.91 14.08
CA MET A 1 -41.55 -49.20 12.84
C MET A 1 -41.23 -47.69 12.88
N PHE A 2 -41.18 -47.05 14.06
CA PHE A 2 -40.87 -45.62 14.21
C PHE A 2 -39.38 -45.25 14.07
N GLU A 3 -38.46 -46.13 14.51
CA GLU A 3 -37.01 -45.90 14.44
C GLU A 3 -36.53 -45.67 13.01
N SER A 4 -36.98 -46.49 12.05
CA SER A 4 -36.64 -46.35 10.62
C SER A 4 -37.12 -45.04 9.98
N LYS A 5 -38.12 -44.36 10.56
CA LYS A 5 -38.60 -43.06 10.07
C LYS A 5 -37.71 -41.92 10.59
N ILE A 6 -37.26 -42.02 11.84
CA ILE A 6 -36.36 -41.04 12.46
C ILE A 6 -34.98 -41.12 11.82
N GLU A 7 -34.46 -42.32 11.59
CA GLU A 7 -33.18 -42.53 10.89
C GLU A 7 -33.19 -41.93 9.48
N ARG A 8 -34.27 -42.14 8.71
CA ARG A 8 -34.42 -41.53 7.38
C ARG A 8 -34.48 -40.01 7.41
N GLN A 9 -35.12 -39.44 8.43
CA GLN A 9 -35.21 -37.99 8.59
C GLN A 9 -33.86 -37.37 9.00
N ILE A 10 -33.10 -38.06 9.85
CA ILE A 10 -31.73 -37.67 10.21
C ILE A 10 -30.82 -37.75 8.98
N GLN A 11 -30.89 -38.83 8.20
CA GLN A 11 -30.11 -39.01 6.98
C GLN A 11 -30.41 -37.90 5.96
N SER A 12 -31.68 -37.59 5.75
CA SER A 12 -32.11 -36.50 4.84
C SER A 12 -31.62 -35.12 5.28
N LEU A 13 -31.36 -34.93 6.58
CA LEU A 13 -30.81 -33.67 7.10
C LEU A 13 -29.29 -33.63 7.02
N LEU A 14 -28.60 -34.77 7.13
CA LEU A 14 -27.13 -34.87 7.08
C LEU A 14 -26.57 -34.74 5.67
N GLU A 15 -27.23 -35.32 4.67
CA GLU A 15 -26.83 -35.31 3.26
C GLU A 15 -26.44 -33.91 2.73
N PRO A 16 -27.24 -32.83 2.90
CA PRO A 16 -26.87 -31.51 2.43
C PRO A 16 -25.66 -30.91 3.19
N TYR A 17 -25.41 -31.31 4.43
CA TYR A 17 -24.21 -30.86 5.16
C TYR A 17 -22.97 -31.60 4.69
N GLU A 18 -23.07 -32.89 4.37
CA GLU A 18 -21.98 -33.67 3.78
C GLU A 18 -21.60 -33.10 2.41
N ASP A 19 -22.57 -32.81 1.56
CA ASP A 19 -22.35 -32.14 0.26
C ASP A 19 -21.69 -30.77 0.42
N ARG A 20 -22.13 -30.00 1.42
CA ARG A 20 -21.55 -28.68 1.70
C ARG A 20 -20.10 -28.78 2.17
N ILE A 21 -19.78 -29.78 3.00
CA ILE A 21 -18.41 -30.04 3.46
C ILE A 21 -17.53 -30.42 2.27
N GLN A 22 -17.97 -31.34 1.42
CA GLN A 22 -17.22 -31.73 0.22
C GLN A 22 -16.95 -30.55 -0.71
N GLU A 23 -17.93 -29.67 -0.91
CA GLU A 23 -17.77 -28.48 -1.75
C GLU A 23 -16.79 -27.47 -1.13
N LEU A 24 -16.84 -27.28 0.20
CA LEU A 24 -15.89 -26.43 0.91
C LEU A 24 -14.47 -26.99 0.85
N GLU A 25 -14.29 -28.30 1.00
CA GLU A 25 -13.02 -28.98 0.86
C GLU A 25 -12.46 -28.83 -0.57
N ARG A 26 -13.31 -29.00 -1.59
CA ARG A 26 -12.94 -28.77 -3.00
C ARG A 26 -12.46 -27.33 -3.21
N HIS A 27 -13.15 -26.36 -2.63
CA HIS A 27 -12.74 -24.96 -2.69
C HIS A 27 -11.41 -24.71 -1.98
N LEU A 28 -11.19 -25.26 -0.78
CA LEU A 28 -9.91 -25.12 -0.08
C LEU A 28 -8.74 -25.66 -0.91
N ILE A 29 -8.90 -26.84 -1.52
CA ILE A 29 -7.88 -27.42 -2.41
C ILE A 29 -7.61 -26.49 -3.61
N GLN A 30 -8.66 -25.93 -4.21
CA GLN A 30 -8.53 -25.03 -5.34
C GLN A 30 -7.84 -23.71 -4.98
N LEU A 31 -8.15 -23.14 -3.81
CA LEU A 31 -7.49 -21.93 -3.32
C LEU A 31 -6.02 -22.20 -3.00
N ASN A 32 -5.70 -23.28 -2.30
CA ASN A 32 -4.31 -23.63 -1.97
C ASN A 32 -3.46 -23.81 -3.23
N LYS A 33 -3.97 -24.48 -4.26
CA LYS A 33 -3.27 -24.60 -5.56
C LYS A 33 -3.02 -23.24 -6.22
N ARG A 34 -3.96 -22.30 -6.09
CA ARG A 34 -3.80 -20.95 -6.66
C ARG A 34 -2.77 -20.14 -5.89
N VAL A 35 -2.75 -20.26 -4.56
CA VAL A 35 -1.73 -19.64 -3.70
C VAL A 35 -0.35 -20.18 -4.07
N GLU A 36 -0.17 -21.50 -4.13
CA GLU A 36 1.11 -22.13 -4.48
C GLU A 36 1.59 -21.70 -5.88
N SER A 37 0.69 -21.62 -6.86
CA SER A 37 1.04 -21.14 -8.22
C SER A 37 1.46 -19.67 -8.25
N LEU A 38 0.84 -18.81 -7.42
CA LEU A 38 1.21 -17.40 -7.31
C LEU A 38 2.55 -17.25 -6.58
N GLU A 39 2.79 -18.00 -5.51
CA GLU A 39 4.07 -18.03 -4.81
C GLU A 39 5.21 -18.47 -5.74
N GLN A 40 5.00 -19.51 -6.54
CA GLN A 40 5.97 -19.96 -7.55
C GLN A 40 6.23 -18.90 -8.63
N GLN A 41 5.21 -18.16 -9.07
CA GLN A 41 5.38 -17.05 -10.02
C GLN A 41 6.21 -15.93 -9.40
N ILE A 42 5.95 -15.57 -8.14
CA ILE A 42 6.72 -14.55 -7.43
C ILE A 42 8.19 -14.98 -7.30
N GLU A 43 8.45 -16.24 -6.94
CA GLU A 43 9.82 -16.77 -6.82
C GLU A 43 10.55 -16.82 -8.17
N ALA A 44 9.85 -17.16 -9.26
CA ALA A 44 10.42 -17.13 -10.61
C ALA A 44 10.79 -15.70 -11.07
N HIS A 45 10.02 -14.70 -10.63
CA HIS A 45 10.27 -13.30 -10.95
C HIS A 45 11.31 -12.64 -10.01
N SER A 46 11.47 -13.10 -8.77
CA SER A 46 12.51 -12.64 -7.83
C SER A 46 13.89 -13.23 -8.12
N SER A 47 13.95 -14.34 -8.86
CA SER A 47 15.19 -15.06 -9.21
C SER A 47 16.00 -14.45 -10.36
N HIS A 48 15.70 -13.22 -10.83
CA HIS A 48 16.63 -12.47 -11.69
C HIS A 48 17.60 -11.68 -10.79
N PRO A 49 18.84 -12.16 -10.57
CA PRO A 49 19.85 -11.35 -9.91
C PRO A 49 20.12 -10.11 -10.76
N ILE A 50 20.00 -8.95 -10.14
CA ILE A 50 20.56 -7.70 -10.64
C ILE A 50 22.07 -7.93 -10.71
N GLU A 51 22.60 -8.21 -11.91
CA GLU A 51 24.04 -8.20 -12.16
C GLU A 51 24.53 -6.76 -12.03
N ILE A 52 24.90 -6.38 -10.80
CA ILE A 52 25.71 -5.19 -10.55
C ILE A 52 27.13 -5.58 -10.94
N SER A 53 27.51 -5.31 -12.19
CA SER A 53 28.90 -5.44 -12.66
C SER A 53 29.79 -4.48 -11.86
N THR A 54 30.43 -4.99 -10.82
CA THR A 54 31.61 -4.37 -10.22
C THR A 54 32.84 -4.85 -10.97
N ASP A 55 33.41 -4.00 -11.83
CA ASP A 55 34.79 -4.18 -12.27
C ASP A 55 35.58 -2.89 -12.10
N LYS A 56 36.65 -3.03 -11.30
CA LYS A 56 37.69 -2.06 -11.03
C LYS A 56 38.77 -2.12 -12.11
N GLU A 57 39.31 -0.94 -12.45
CA GLU A 57 40.75 -0.66 -12.59
C GLU A 57 41.56 -1.25 -13.77
N ASN A 58 41.96 -0.39 -14.72
CA ASN A 58 43.33 -0.31 -15.30
C ASN A 58 43.43 0.98 -16.15
N LYS A 59 44.11 2.05 -15.70
CA LYS A 59 45.55 2.37 -15.79
C LYS A 59 46.03 2.83 -17.19
N GLU A 60 46.38 4.11 -17.22
CA GLU A 60 47.42 4.79 -18.01
C GLU A 60 47.46 4.65 -19.53
N THR A 61 47.28 5.78 -20.23
CA THR A 61 48.32 6.24 -21.18
C THR A 61 48.42 7.77 -21.20
N VAL A 62 49.67 8.21 -21.26
CA VAL A 62 50.24 9.54 -20.99
C VAL A 62 50.09 10.50 -22.17
N ALA A 63 49.83 11.79 -21.90
CA ALA A 63 50.43 12.91 -22.63
C ALA A 63 50.47 14.19 -21.75
N ALA A 64 51.70 14.64 -21.45
CA ALA A 64 52.15 15.87 -20.76
C ALA A 64 51.68 17.17 -21.47
N GLN A 65 51.62 18.41 -20.94
CA GLN A 65 51.98 19.19 -19.71
C GLN A 65 51.47 20.66 -19.99
N PRO A 66 51.67 21.74 -19.18
CA PRO A 66 51.59 21.96 -17.71
C PRO A 66 50.85 23.27 -17.27
N SER A 67 50.60 23.38 -15.93
CA SER A 67 50.37 24.61 -15.11
C SER A 67 49.02 25.35 -15.29
N ILE A 68 48.24 25.71 -14.25
CA ILE A 68 48.56 26.49 -13.04
C ILE A 68 47.69 26.03 -11.85
N VAL A 69 48.31 25.98 -10.67
CA VAL A 69 47.77 25.78 -9.33
C VAL A 69 46.65 26.78 -8.96
N ASN A 70 45.55 26.31 -8.38
CA ASN A 70 44.94 26.98 -7.24
C ASN A 70 44.11 26.01 -6.39
N SER A 71 44.31 26.13 -5.08
CA SER A 71 43.84 25.26 -4.01
C SER A 71 42.32 25.24 -3.83
N ALA A 72 41.82 24.10 -3.35
CA ALA A 72 40.44 23.81 -2.93
C ALA A 72 39.94 24.75 -1.79
N PRO A 73 38.63 24.79 -1.45
CA PRO A 73 37.95 23.64 -0.85
C PRO A 73 36.52 23.37 -1.33
N THR A 74 36.16 22.08 -1.29
CA THR A 74 34.87 21.51 -0.90
C THR A 74 33.61 22.32 -1.23
N ASP A 75 32.94 21.96 -2.32
CA ASP A 75 31.49 22.09 -2.38
C ASP A 75 30.89 20.72 -2.68
N VAL A 76 30.01 20.30 -1.78
CA VAL A 76 29.30 19.04 -1.80
C VAL A 76 28.29 19.19 -2.92
N GLN A 77 28.67 18.75 -4.13
CA GLN A 77 27.74 18.63 -5.24
C GLN A 77 26.68 17.62 -4.84
N THR A 78 25.61 18.15 -4.27
CA THR A 78 24.32 17.49 -4.09
C THR A 78 23.89 17.08 -5.48
N ALA A 79 24.14 15.81 -5.81
CA ALA A 79 23.71 15.23 -7.07
C ALA A 79 22.19 15.38 -7.13
N GLY A 80 21.72 16.31 -7.95
CA GLY A 80 20.32 16.50 -8.27
C GLY A 80 19.79 15.24 -8.90
N LYS A 81 19.23 14.36 -8.07
CA LYS A 81 18.42 13.22 -8.50
C LYS A 81 17.22 13.82 -9.22
N ALA A 82 17.03 13.46 -10.49
CA ALA A 82 15.86 13.87 -11.25
C ALA A 82 14.58 13.58 -10.42
N PRO A 83 13.54 14.44 -10.49
CA PRO A 83 12.34 14.27 -9.69
C PRO A 83 11.70 12.91 -9.98
N GLN A 84 11.86 11.98 -9.04
CA GLN A 84 11.23 10.66 -9.12
C GLN A 84 9.87 10.78 -8.48
N HIS A 85 8.82 10.76 -9.31
CA HIS A 85 7.46 10.67 -8.82
C HIS A 85 7.31 9.37 -8.03
N ARG A 86 7.04 9.48 -6.72
CA ARG A 86 6.88 8.34 -5.81
C ARG A 86 5.46 8.34 -5.26
N ILE A 87 4.86 7.15 -5.23
CA ILE A 87 3.55 6.89 -4.63
C ILE A 87 3.77 6.04 -3.38
N LEU A 88 3.14 6.44 -2.28
CA LEU A 88 3.18 5.77 -0.99
C LEU A 88 1.77 5.52 -0.49
N PHE A 89 1.52 4.33 0.01
CA PHE A 89 0.27 3.96 0.67
C PHE A 89 0.43 4.12 2.16
N MET A 90 -0.50 4.87 2.76
CA MET A 90 -0.38 5.43 4.09
C MET A 90 -1.52 4.89 4.97
N THR A 91 -1.20 4.57 6.21
CA THR A 91 -2.21 4.26 7.23
C THR A 91 -2.93 5.53 7.68
N ALA A 92 -3.92 5.43 8.56
CA ALA A 92 -4.46 6.63 9.18
C ALA A 92 -3.40 7.36 10.02
N PRO A 93 -3.41 8.70 10.03
CA PRO A 93 -2.57 9.46 10.93
C PRO A 93 -3.07 9.36 12.37
N ASN A 94 -2.18 9.64 13.31
CA ASN A 94 -2.54 9.84 14.70
C ASN A 94 -3.26 11.19 14.93
N ASP A 95 -3.63 11.47 16.18
CA ASP A 95 -4.31 12.70 16.58
C ASP A 95 -3.47 13.98 16.33
N GLU A 96 -2.15 13.84 16.22
CA GLU A 96 -1.19 14.91 15.89
C GLU A 96 -1.04 15.13 14.37
N GLY A 97 -1.81 14.41 13.55
CA GLY A 97 -1.77 14.52 12.09
C GLY A 97 -0.53 13.90 11.45
N VAL A 98 0.15 12.97 12.12
CA VAL A 98 1.32 12.26 11.59
C VAL A 98 0.91 10.87 11.14
N PHE A 99 1.22 10.52 9.89
CA PHE A 99 0.97 9.19 9.34
C PHE A 99 1.79 8.12 10.08
N ALA A 100 1.13 7.07 10.56
CA ALA A 100 1.76 6.05 11.41
C ALA A 100 2.64 5.06 10.64
N GLY A 101 2.49 4.95 9.31
CA GLY A 101 3.33 4.10 8.48
C GLY A 101 3.07 4.25 6.98
N SER A 102 4.14 4.05 6.20
CA SER A 102 4.13 4.05 4.73
C SER A 102 4.57 2.73 4.13
N SER A 103 3.99 2.40 2.98
CA SER A 103 4.35 1.26 2.14
C SER A 103 4.38 1.69 0.67
N GLU A 104 5.17 1.01 -0.17
CA GLU A 104 5.14 1.21 -1.63
C GLU A 104 3.98 0.48 -2.31
N THR A 105 3.36 -0.46 -1.60
CA THR A 105 2.21 -1.24 -2.05
C THR A 105 1.02 -1.05 -1.11
N GLU A 106 -0.19 -1.09 -1.66
CA GLU A 106 -1.42 -1.04 -0.88
C GLU A 106 -1.50 -2.25 0.06
N GLN A 107 -1.73 -1.99 1.34
CA GLN A 107 -1.83 -3.01 2.38
C GLN A 107 -3.29 -3.15 2.82
N VAL A 108 -3.88 -4.31 2.50
CA VAL A 108 -5.25 -4.66 2.87
C VAL A 108 -5.45 -4.55 4.39
N GLY A 109 -6.50 -3.85 4.81
CA GLY A 109 -6.88 -3.56 6.19
C GLY A 109 -6.03 -2.50 6.88
N LYS A 110 -5.10 -1.85 6.17
CA LYS A 110 -4.17 -0.86 6.76
C LYS A 110 -4.07 0.43 5.96
N SER A 111 -3.93 0.33 4.65
CA SER A 111 -3.79 1.48 3.76
C SER A 111 -5.15 2.15 3.57
N ILE A 112 -5.21 3.45 3.90
CA ILE A 112 -6.43 4.26 3.77
C ILE A 112 -6.18 5.47 2.87
N TYR A 113 -4.92 5.91 2.78
CA TYR A 113 -4.52 7.07 1.99
C TYR A 113 -3.43 6.72 0.99
N GLN A 114 -3.38 7.47 -0.10
CA GLN A 114 -2.30 7.44 -1.08
C GLN A 114 -1.64 8.81 -1.10
N LEU A 115 -0.33 8.86 -0.91
CA LEU A 115 0.49 10.06 -0.98
C LEU A 115 1.37 10.01 -2.24
N SER A 116 1.37 11.10 -2.99
CA SER A 116 2.19 11.31 -4.18
C SER A 116 3.17 12.44 -3.92
N THR A 117 4.46 12.20 -4.14
CA THR A 117 5.53 13.19 -3.97
C THR A 117 6.47 13.16 -5.18
N THR A 118 7.09 14.30 -5.49
CA THR A 118 8.06 14.44 -6.59
C THR A 118 9.44 14.89 -6.12
N ASP A 119 9.49 15.59 -4.98
CA ASP A 119 10.69 16.10 -4.33
C ASP A 119 11.13 15.25 -3.13
N GLY A 120 10.29 14.30 -2.70
CA GLY A 120 10.52 13.47 -1.52
C GLY A 120 10.34 14.21 -0.19
N VAL A 121 9.84 15.45 -0.21
CA VAL A 121 9.67 16.30 0.97
C VAL A 121 8.23 16.77 1.10
N HIS A 122 7.61 17.22 0.02
CA HIS A 122 6.21 17.63 -0.03
C HIS A 122 5.41 16.59 -0.80
N GLY A 123 4.25 16.23 -0.26
CA GLY A 123 3.35 15.28 -0.87
C GLY A 123 1.93 15.82 -0.90
N THR A 124 1.19 15.49 -1.95
CA THR A 124 -0.26 15.56 -1.91
C THR A 124 -0.81 14.18 -1.61
N PHE A 125 -1.96 14.12 -0.94
CA PHE A 125 -2.58 12.84 -0.62
C PHE A 125 -4.08 12.83 -0.85
N ILE A 126 -4.58 11.65 -1.19
CA ILE A 126 -5.99 11.35 -1.38
C ILE A 126 -6.40 10.18 -0.49
N MET A 127 -7.70 10.05 -0.23
CA MET A 127 -8.25 8.84 0.38
C MET A 127 -8.49 7.79 -0.71
N LEU A 128 -8.11 6.55 -0.44
CA LEU A 128 -8.28 5.44 -1.38
C LEU A 128 -9.76 5.13 -1.57
N ASP A 129 -10.16 4.98 -2.83
CA ASP A 129 -11.50 4.55 -3.25
C ASP A 129 -11.52 3.03 -3.54
N THR A 130 -10.98 2.25 -2.61
CA THR A 130 -11.01 0.78 -2.68
C THR A 130 -11.94 0.23 -1.60
N PRO A 131 -12.65 -0.88 -1.84
CA PRO A 131 -13.60 -1.44 -0.86
C PRO A 131 -12.98 -1.71 0.51
N ASP A 132 -11.70 -2.11 0.52
CA ASP A 132 -10.96 -2.40 1.74
C ASP A 132 -10.57 -1.13 2.51
N ALA A 133 -10.08 -0.09 1.82
CA ALA A 133 -9.79 1.20 2.44
C ALA A 133 -11.07 1.85 3.00
N ILE A 134 -12.18 1.76 2.26
CA ILE A 134 -13.49 2.23 2.70
C ILE A 134 -13.93 1.46 3.94
N ALA A 135 -13.88 0.14 3.93
CA ALA A 135 -14.25 -0.69 5.08
C ALA A 135 -13.42 -0.32 6.32
N THR A 136 -12.10 -0.17 6.14
CA THR A 136 -11.16 0.22 7.21
C THR A 136 -11.49 1.62 7.74
N ALA A 137 -11.70 2.60 6.86
CA ALA A 137 -12.08 3.95 7.25
C ALA A 137 -13.41 4.00 8.01
N MET A 138 -14.38 3.15 7.65
CA MET A 138 -15.69 3.08 8.27
C MET A 138 -15.70 2.40 9.65
N ILE A 139 -14.65 1.67 10.03
CA ILE A 139 -14.49 1.16 11.41
C ILE A 139 -14.55 2.33 12.41
N SER A 140 -13.93 3.46 12.09
CA SER A 140 -13.95 4.66 12.92
C SER A 140 -13.67 5.91 12.10
N VAL A 141 -14.74 6.57 11.64
CA VAL A 141 -14.63 7.83 10.89
C VAL A 141 -13.86 8.90 11.67
N SER A 142 -14.05 8.96 13.00
CA SER A 142 -13.37 9.95 13.83
C SER A 142 -11.85 9.76 13.87
N GLN A 143 -11.37 8.51 13.95
CA GLN A 143 -9.94 8.21 14.07
C GLN A 143 -9.25 8.10 12.71
N PHE A 144 -9.95 7.55 11.71
CA PHE A 144 -9.35 7.24 10.43
C PHE A 144 -9.59 8.28 9.36
N VAL A 145 -10.72 9.00 9.42
CA VAL A 145 -11.11 9.99 8.40
C VAL A 145 -10.90 11.41 8.91
N LYS A 146 -11.48 11.79 10.06
CA LYS A 146 -11.48 13.18 10.52
C LYS A 146 -10.11 13.70 10.95
N THR A 147 -9.16 12.81 11.24
CA THR A 147 -7.77 13.15 11.53
C THR A 147 -7.08 13.76 10.30
N ALA A 148 -7.31 13.21 9.10
CA ALA A 148 -6.70 13.68 7.86
C ALA A 148 -7.61 14.47 6.91
N CYS A 149 -8.92 14.31 7.01
CA CYS A 149 -9.89 14.82 6.05
C CYS A 149 -11.01 15.64 6.68
N LYS A 150 -11.59 16.52 5.86
CA LYS A 150 -12.90 17.14 6.09
C LYS A 150 -13.92 16.39 5.25
N VAL A 151 -14.97 15.90 5.89
CA VAL A 151 -16.06 15.21 5.19
C VAL A 151 -17.08 16.25 4.74
N GLN A 152 -17.36 16.28 3.43
CA GLN A 152 -18.38 17.13 2.85
C GLN A 152 -19.64 16.33 2.53
N GLY A 153 -20.80 16.86 2.94
CA GLY A 153 -22.09 16.17 2.79
C GLY A 153 -22.41 15.26 3.97
N ASN A 154 -23.39 14.37 3.78
CA ASN A 154 -23.81 13.43 4.80
C ASN A 154 -23.07 12.10 4.65
N LEU A 155 -22.65 11.52 5.76
CA LEU A 155 -22.08 10.17 5.79
C LEU A 155 -23.21 9.16 5.60
N GLN A 156 -23.15 8.41 4.50
CA GLN A 156 -24.00 7.23 4.34
C GLN A 156 -23.53 6.13 5.30
N LEU A 157 -24.44 5.24 5.72
CA LEU A 157 -24.07 4.11 6.58
C LEU A 157 -23.14 3.11 5.87
N TYR A 158 -23.25 2.98 4.55
CA TYR A 158 -22.52 2.01 3.75
C TYR A 158 -22.05 2.65 2.43
N PRO A 159 -21.11 3.60 2.48
CA PRO A 159 -20.59 4.21 1.27
C PRO A 159 -19.88 3.15 0.43
N GLN A 160 -20.11 3.19 -0.88
CA GLN A 160 -19.44 2.30 -1.83
C GLN A 160 -18.32 3.03 -2.56
N GLN A 161 -18.32 4.36 -2.53
CA GLN A 161 -17.34 5.19 -3.19
C GLN A 161 -16.89 6.37 -2.31
N ILE A 162 -15.65 6.78 -2.53
CA ILE A 162 -15.06 7.98 -1.97
C ILE A 162 -14.57 8.86 -3.11
N GLN A 163 -15.14 10.06 -3.17
CA GLN A 163 -14.68 11.10 -4.07
C GLN A 163 -13.80 12.09 -3.31
N THR A 164 -12.55 12.22 -3.74
CA THR A 164 -11.68 13.32 -3.28
C THR A 164 -12.04 14.58 -4.06
N LEU A 165 -12.48 15.61 -3.35
CA LEU A 165 -12.86 16.91 -3.92
C LEU A 165 -11.69 17.89 -3.89
N GLU A 166 -10.89 17.86 -2.82
CA GLU A 166 -9.63 18.57 -2.70
C GLU A 166 -8.58 17.65 -2.09
N GLU A 167 -7.40 17.59 -2.69
CA GLU A 167 -6.28 16.82 -2.15
C GLU A 167 -5.75 17.44 -0.86
N GLY A 168 -5.32 16.58 0.06
CA GLY A 168 -4.59 17.03 1.24
C GLY A 168 -3.12 17.25 0.92
N THR A 169 -2.41 17.93 1.80
CA THR A 169 -0.96 18.10 1.68
C THR A 169 -0.26 17.62 2.95
N ALA A 170 0.92 17.03 2.79
CA ALA A 170 1.77 16.58 3.87
C ALA A 170 3.24 16.91 3.58
N VAL A 171 4.02 17.03 4.65
CA VAL A 171 5.47 17.28 4.61
C VAL A 171 6.19 16.18 5.38
N LEU A 172 7.31 15.72 4.85
CA LEU A 172 8.17 14.75 5.53
C LEU A 172 9.01 15.47 6.60
N GLU A 173 8.74 15.18 7.88
CA GLU A 173 9.47 15.70 9.02
C GLU A 173 9.93 14.55 9.92
N ASN A 174 11.23 14.50 10.25
CA ASN A 174 11.79 13.46 11.13
C ASN A 174 11.41 12.03 10.69
N ASP A 175 11.51 11.75 9.38
CA ASP A 175 11.17 10.46 8.77
C ASP A 175 9.68 10.06 8.85
N SER A 176 8.80 11.01 9.19
CA SER A 176 7.35 10.80 9.26
C SER A 176 6.60 11.86 8.47
N TRP A 177 5.59 11.45 7.71
CA TRP A 177 4.75 12.39 6.96
C TRP A 177 3.74 13.07 7.89
N ARG A 178 3.84 14.39 8.03
CA ARG A 178 2.92 15.23 8.79
C ARG A 178 1.96 15.96 7.87
N ILE A 179 0.68 15.90 8.17
CA ILE A 179 -0.36 16.61 7.44
C ILE A 179 -0.25 18.12 7.70
N THR A 180 -0.18 18.88 6.61
CA THR A 180 -0.20 20.34 6.63
C THR A 180 -1.57 20.89 6.25
N ASN A 181 -2.24 20.27 5.27
CA ASN A 181 -3.63 20.58 4.92
C ASN A 181 -4.47 19.31 4.80
N LYS A 182 -5.67 19.35 5.38
CA LYS A 182 -6.62 18.23 5.30
C LYS A 182 -7.27 18.15 3.92
N ALA A 183 -7.38 16.95 3.38
CA ALA A 183 -8.14 16.69 2.16
C ALA A 183 -9.65 16.93 2.38
N ILE A 184 -10.40 17.24 1.32
CA ILE A 184 -11.86 17.28 1.35
C ILE A 184 -12.39 16.08 0.60
N VAL A 185 -13.20 15.26 1.27
CA VAL A 185 -13.75 14.02 0.71
C VAL A 185 -15.27 13.99 0.83
N LYS A 186 -15.90 13.32 -0.12
CA LYS A 186 -17.33 13.03 -0.11
C LYS A 186 -17.55 11.53 -0.25
N PHE A 187 -18.34 10.99 0.67
CA PHE A 187 -18.78 9.60 0.66
C PHE A 187 -20.04 9.47 -0.18
N GLY A 188 -20.08 8.48 -1.08
CA GLY A 188 -21.16 8.25 -2.02
C GLY A 188 -21.64 6.80 -2.09
#